data_AF-A0A2H0B7T0-F1
#
_entry.id   AF-A0A2H0B7T0-F1
#
_cell.length_a   1.000
_cell.length_b   1.000
_cell.length_c   1.000
_cell.angle_alpha   90.00
_cell.angle_beta   90.00
_cell.angle_gamma   90.00
#
_symmetry.space_group_name_H-M   'P 1'
#
loop_
_entity.id
_entity.type
_entity.pdbx_description
1 polymer ?
#
loop_
_entity_poly.entity_id
_entity_poly.type
_entity_poly.pdbx_seq_one_letter_code
_entity_poly.pdbx_strand_id
1 'polypeptide(L)'
;PTMPMDYVERVLTSTLPGVDNMSPKLTRRVKIGEISIVLTGILPKSEIASKPLWQTAGLVGNDIKTACAPTNEANKSQGYEDEKLKRKIIDTLNRYDCMVGFQIAKRLKVADNSKLNILGQEFTVVKVLPETGTVDDDRVFAHLNTVQKILNIPNQISTIEIMGCCNAITEGLLGKLRNILPDTRITTISQIVSTQIETNRLMDKVTLIFLIIIFFVGGISMGNYIWANVNERHKEIGILRMIGASKGMIYKLFLLKALFLGLTGGILGYVIGTVAGVILGPYLAGITVQPLYLYLIWSLALSVLISLTGTLIPAYLASKIDPHTNLQEE
;
A
#
# COMPACT_ATOMS: atom_id res chain seq x y z
N PRO A 1 25.06 -14.74 1.57
CA PRO A 1 25.44 -16.15 1.34
C PRO A 1 25.19 -16.49 -0.13
N THR A 2 25.99 -17.40 -0.69
CA THR A 2 25.84 -17.88 -2.07
C THR A 2 25.74 -19.40 -2.06
N MET A 3 25.09 -19.96 -3.05
CA MET A 3 24.90 -21.39 -3.26
C MET A 3 25.31 -21.75 -4.70
N PRO A 4 25.78 -22.98 -4.96
CA PRO A 4 26.14 -23.43 -6.30
C PRO A 4 24.94 -23.42 -7.26
N MET A 5 25.20 -23.11 -8.53
CA MET A 5 24.17 -23.13 -9.60
C MET A 5 23.58 -24.52 -9.83
N ASP A 6 24.32 -25.58 -9.50
CA ASP A 6 23.87 -26.99 -9.55
C ASP A 6 22.56 -27.24 -8.79
N TYR A 7 22.27 -26.43 -7.76
CA TYR A 7 21.01 -26.51 -7.01
C TYR A 7 19.80 -26.20 -7.91
N VAL A 8 19.96 -25.31 -8.91
CA VAL A 8 18.90 -25.00 -9.89
C VAL A 8 18.63 -26.20 -10.78
N GLU A 9 19.70 -26.88 -11.24
CA GLU A 9 19.59 -28.07 -12.08
C GLU A 9 18.91 -29.21 -11.35
N ARG A 10 19.29 -29.47 -10.09
CA ARG A 10 18.63 -30.48 -9.24
C ARG A 10 17.13 -30.26 -9.15
N VAL A 11 16.69 -29.00 -8.93
CA VAL A 11 15.26 -28.69 -8.84
C VAL A 11 14.58 -28.89 -10.20
N LEU A 12 15.18 -28.47 -11.31
CA LEU A 12 14.63 -28.70 -12.66
C LEU A 12 14.49 -30.20 -12.98
N THR A 13 15.44 -31.03 -12.55
CA THR A 13 15.40 -32.49 -12.78
C THR A 13 14.46 -33.24 -11.85
N SER A 14 14.00 -32.63 -10.76
CA SER A 14 13.24 -33.30 -9.69
C SER A 14 11.75 -33.54 -9.99
N THR A 15 11.28 -33.20 -11.19
CA THR A 15 9.89 -33.37 -11.68
C THR A 15 8.81 -32.93 -10.68
N LEU A 16 9.12 -31.92 -9.86
CA LEU A 16 8.19 -31.42 -8.85
C LEU A 16 7.03 -30.69 -9.53
N PRO A 17 5.76 -31.07 -9.26
CA PRO A 17 4.61 -30.40 -9.85
C PRO A 17 4.54 -28.95 -9.36
N GLY A 18 4.33 -28.02 -10.30
CA GLY A 18 4.20 -26.59 -10.01
C GLY A 18 5.51 -25.85 -9.78
N VAL A 19 6.67 -26.41 -10.15
CA VAL A 19 7.99 -25.76 -10.09
C VAL A 19 8.47 -25.40 -11.51
N ASP A 20 7.54 -25.04 -12.38
CA ASP A 20 7.82 -24.85 -13.82
C ASP A 20 8.50 -23.52 -14.11
N ASN A 21 8.35 -22.53 -13.21
CA ASN A 21 8.93 -21.21 -13.39
C ASN A 21 9.81 -20.84 -12.20
N MET A 22 11.12 -20.86 -12.45
CA MET A 22 12.15 -20.52 -11.47
C MET A 22 13.03 -19.39 -11.99
N SER A 23 13.36 -18.46 -11.12
CA SER A 23 14.29 -17.38 -11.41
C SER A 23 15.48 -17.41 -10.44
N PRO A 24 16.66 -17.92 -10.88
CA PRO A 24 17.87 -17.85 -10.09
C PRO A 24 18.48 -16.45 -10.15
N LYS A 25 18.93 -15.95 -9.00
CA LYS A 25 19.46 -14.59 -8.85
C LYS A 25 20.75 -14.57 -8.07
N LEU A 26 21.67 -13.69 -8.49
CA LEU A 26 22.85 -13.32 -7.72
C LEU A 26 22.72 -11.87 -7.30
N THR A 27 22.63 -11.60 -5.99
CA THR A 27 22.43 -10.25 -5.49
C THR A 27 23.61 -9.84 -4.61
N ARG A 28 24.22 -8.70 -4.94
CA ARG A 28 25.34 -8.15 -4.16
C ARG A 28 25.25 -6.63 -4.09
N ARG A 29 25.63 -6.08 -2.93
CA ARG A 29 25.80 -4.62 -2.78
C ARG A 29 27.12 -4.20 -3.41
N VAL A 30 27.08 -3.20 -4.27
CA VAL A 30 28.20 -2.68 -5.06
C VAL A 30 28.22 -1.17 -4.95
N LYS A 31 29.40 -0.54 -5.02
CA LYS A 31 29.52 0.93 -5.03
C LYS A 31 29.69 1.44 -6.46
N ILE A 32 28.93 2.47 -6.82
CA ILE A 32 29.13 3.28 -8.02
C ILE A 32 29.46 4.69 -7.53
N GLY A 33 30.74 5.07 -7.60
CA GLY A 33 31.24 6.27 -6.92
C GLY A 33 30.99 6.20 -5.41
N GLU A 34 30.33 7.21 -4.87
CA GLU A 34 29.95 7.30 -3.45
C GLU A 34 28.64 6.54 -3.12
N ILE A 35 27.87 6.12 -4.13
CA ILE A 35 26.53 5.55 -3.93
C ILE A 35 26.61 4.03 -3.85
N SER A 36 26.11 3.47 -2.75
CA SER A 36 25.95 2.01 -2.61
C SER A 36 24.63 1.56 -3.23
N ILE A 37 24.72 0.68 -4.22
CA ILE A 37 23.59 0.11 -4.94
C ILE A 37 23.49 -1.40 -4.71
N VAL A 38 22.31 -1.97 -4.98
CA VAL A 38 22.12 -3.42 -5.01
C VAL A 38 22.09 -3.88 -6.46
N LEU A 39 23.14 -4.61 -6.87
CA LEU A 39 23.24 -5.21 -8.18
C LEU A 39 22.68 -6.64 -8.13
N THR A 40 21.72 -6.93 -9.01
CA THR A 40 21.06 -8.22 -9.11
C THR A 40 21.24 -8.80 -10.52
N GLY A 41 21.95 -9.92 -10.59
CA GLY A 41 22.06 -10.73 -11.80
C GLY A 41 20.82 -11.61 -11.96
N ILE A 42 20.14 -11.52 -13.11
CA ILE A 42 18.93 -12.27 -13.44
C ILE A 42 19.05 -12.99 -14.78
N LEU A 43 18.27 -14.05 -14.95
CA LEU A 43 17.95 -14.60 -16.27
C LEU A 43 16.69 -13.90 -16.79
N PRO A 44 16.78 -13.05 -17.84
CA PRO A 44 15.68 -12.14 -18.21
C PRO A 44 14.36 -12.85 -18.47
N LYS A 45 14.38 -13.94 -19.23
CA LYS A 45 13.18 -14.74 -19.55
C LYS A 45 12.49 -15.27 -18.29
N SER A 46 13.26 -15.85 -17.38
CA SER A 46 12.76 -16.40 -16.12
C SER A 46 12.22 -15.34 -15.17
N GLU A 47 12.93 -14.21 -15.05
CA GLU A 47 12.58 -13.12 -14.13
C GLU A 47 11.33 -12.37 -14.57
N ILE A 48 11.23 -12.05 -15.85
CA ILE A 48 10.07 -11.36 -16.41
C ILE A 48 8.83 -12.26 -16.31
N ALA A 49 8.99 -13.55 -16.58
CA ALA A 49 7.90 -14.51 -16.44
C ALA A 49 7.44 -14.65 -14.97
N SER A 50 8.31 -14.37 -14.00
CA SER A 50 8.00 -14.45 -12.57
C SER A 50 7.48 -13.16 -11.93
N LYS A 51 7.43 -12.05 -12.68
CA LYS A 51 7.03 -10.73 -12.18
C LYS A 51 5.88 -10.13 -13.02
N PRO A 52 4.61 -10.46 -12.71
CA PRO A 52 3.45 -9.94 -13.44
C PRO A 52 3.38 -8.41 -13.52
N LEU A 53 3.81 -7.71 -12.45
CA LEU A 53 3.86 -6.24 -12.42
C LEU A 53 4.81 -5.65 -13.47
N TRP A 54 5.86 -6.37 -13.85
CA TRP A 54 6.77 -5.94 -14.92
C TRP A 54 6.14 -6.14 -16.30
N GLN A 55 5.29 -7.14 -16.45
CA GLN A 55 4.53 -7.38 -17.67
C GLN A 55 3.49 -6.28 -17.90
N THR A 56 2.74 -5.91 -16.85
CA THR A 56 1.75 -4.81 -16.92
C THR A 56 2.38 -3.43 -17.06
N ALA A 57 3.63 -3.27 -16.61
CA ALA A 57 4.46 -2.07 -16.81
C ALA A 57 4.93 -1.83 -18.25
N GLY A 58 4.55 -2.69 -19.20
CA GLY A 58 4.90 -2.53 -20.61
C GLY A 58 6.36 -2.89 -20.94
N LEU A 59 6.99 -3.76 -20.13
CA LEU A 59 8.33 -4.30 -20.40
C LEU A 59 8.28 -5.49 -21.37
N VAL A 60 7.12 -6.15 -21.48
CA VAL A 60 6.88 -7.29 -22.38
C VAL A 60 5.58 -7.17 -23.14
N GLY A 61 5.64 -7.59 -24.40
CA GLY A 61 4.50 -7.71 -25.31
C GLY A 61 4.07 -9.16 -25.38
N ASN A 62 2.75 -9.34 -25.48
CA ASN A 62 1.99 -10.56 -25.27
C ASN A 62 2.08 -11.12 -23.84
N ASP A 63 0.91 -11.20 -23.21
CA ASP A 63 0.65 -11.98 -22.01
C ASP A 63 1.15 -13.41 -22.24
N ILE A 64 2.26 -13.77 -21.61
CA ILE A 64 2.66 -15.18 -21.51
C ILE A 64 1.59 -15.82 -20.65
N LYS A 65 0.82 -16.75 -21.24
CA LYS A 65 -0.13 -17.61 -20.54
C LYS A 65 0.59 -18.27 -19.37
N THR A 66 0.44 -17.71 -18.18
CA THR A 66 0.73 -18.43 -16.94
C THR A 66 -0.21 -19.62 -16.93
N ALA A 67 0.33 -20.82 -16.68
CA ALA A 67 -0.44 -22.08 -16.74
C ALA A 67 -1.60 -22.15 -15.73
N CYS A 68 -1.82 -21.11 -14.92
CA CYS A 68 -2.84 -21.04 -13.88
C CYS A 68 -3.58 -19.69 -13.84
N ALA A 69 -3.69 -18.98 -14.97
CA ALA A 69 -4.73 -17.94 -15.07
C ALA A 69 -6.09 -18.62 -15.34
N PRO A 70 -7.14 -18.38 -14.52
CA PRO A 70 -8.47 -18.86 -14.84
C PRO A 70 -8.95 -18.12 -16.09
N THR A 71 -9.03 -18.81 -17.22
CA THR A 71 -9.60 -18.28 -18.45
C THR A 71 -11.12 -18.19 -18.31
N ASN A 72 -11.64 -16.99 -18.18
CA ASN A 72 -12.98 -16.64 -18.64
C ASN A 72 -12.86 -15.35 -19.45
N GLU A 73 -12.71 -15.50 -20.76
CA GLU A 73 -13.57 -14.83 -21.76
C GLU A 73 -12.95 -14.98 -23.16
N ALA A 74 -13.73 -15.61 -24.02
CA ALA A 74 -13.51 -15.59 -25.45
C ALA A 74 -13.71 -14.16 -25.97
N ASN A 75 -12.78 -13.64 -26.78
CA ASN A 75 -13.12 -12.58 -27.71
C ASN A 75 -12.45 -12.75 -29.06
N LYS A 76 -13.32 -12.66 -30.08
CA LYS A 76 -13.09 -12.81 -31.50
C LYS A 76 -12.07 -11.80 -32.02
N SER A 77 -11.26 -12.25 -32.96
CA SER A 77 -10.37 -11.42 -33.77
C SER A 77 -11.17 -10.50 -34.69
N GLN A 78 -11.02 -9.19 -34.51
CA GLN A 78 -11.20 -8.20 -35.58
C GLN A 78 -9.82 -7.70 -35.98
N GLY A 79 -9.55 -7.81 -37.29
CA GLY A 79 -8.31 -7.38 -37.90
C GLY A 79 -8.08 -5.88 -37.70
N TYR A 80 -6.88 -5.56 -37.25
CA TYR A 80 -6.27 -4.25 -37.36
C TYR A 80 -4.77 -4.50 -37.49
N GLU A 81 -4.24 -4.46 -38.71
CA GLU A 81 -2.81 -4.17 -38.89
C GLU A 81 -2.65 -2.68 -38.57
N ASP A 82 -1.99 -2.33 -37.45
CA ASP A 82 -1.00 -1.23 -37.45
C ASP A 82 -0.31 -0.97 -36.09
N GLU A 83 0.89 -0.41 -36.20
CA GLU A 83 1.82 0.14 -35.18
C GLU A 83 2.40 -0.77 -34.07
N LYS A 84 1.86 -1.98 -33.81
CA LYS A 84 2.40 -2.91 -32.78
C LYS A 84 3.80 -3.46 -33.08
N LEU A 85 4.30 -3.34 -34.31
CA LEU A 85 5.63 -3.82 -34.72
C LEU A 85 6.82 -2.95 -34.23
N LYS A 86 6.56 -1.80 -33.58
CA LYS A 86 7.60 -1.00 -32.90
C LYS A 86 7.85 -1.40 -31.44
N ARG A 87 7.09 -2.34 -30.87
CA ARG A 87 7.31 -2.85 -29.51
C ARG A 87 8.15 -4.12 -29.58
N LYS A 88 9.44 -3.98 -29.92
CA LYS A 88 10.41 -5.09 -29.81
C LYS A 88 10.76 -5.23 -28.33
N ILE A 89 10.17 -6.26 -27.76
CA ILE A 89 10.15 -6.63 -26.36
C ILE A 89 11.57 -6.95 -25.89
N ILE A 90 11.92 -6.58 -24.65
CA ILE A 90 13.18 -6.95 -24.00
C ILE A 90 13.12 -8.43 -23.60
N ASP A 91 12.98 -9.33 -24.58
CA ASP A 91 13.03 -10.78 -24.35
C ASP A 91 14.43 -11.26 -23.99
N THR A 92 15.44 -10.45 -24.32
CA THR A 92 16.86 -10.71 -24.07
C THR A 92 17.55 -9.43 -23.67
N LEU A 93 17.95 -9.31 -22.39
CA LEU A 93 18.97 -8.36 -21.98
C LEU A 93 20.29 -8.78 -22.60
N ASN A 94 20.96 -7.92 -23.39
CA ASN A 94 22.31 -8.25 -23.84
C ASN A 94 23.27 -8.33 -22.66
N ARG A 95 24.48 -8.88 -22.88
CA ARG A 95 25.45 -9.11 -21.81
C ARG A 95 25.81 -7.85 -21.03
N TYR A 96 25.81 -6.68 -21.67
CA TYR A 96 26.15 -5.40 -21.05
C TYR A 96 24.96 -4.43 -21.00
N ASP A 97 23.76 -4.97 -21.01
CA ASP A 97 22.53 -4.20 -20.79
C ASP A 97 22.10 -4.31 -19.34
N CYS A 98 21.49 -3.25 -18.82
CA CYS A 98 20.88 -3.26 -17.49
C CYS A 98 19.51 -2.56 -17.48
N MET A 99 18.69 -2.96 -16.52
CA MET A 99 17.46 -2.27 -16.13
C MET A 99 17.64 -1.69 -14.74
N VAL A 100 17.07 -0.53 -14.50
CA VAL A 100 17.32 0.24 -13.28
C VAL A 100 15.99 0.52 -12.60
N GLY A 101 15.87 0.22 -11.30
CA GLY A 101 14.68 0.55 -10.51
C GLY A 101 14.44 2.06 -10.41
N PHE A 102 13.18 2.47 -10.20
CA PHE A 102 12.79 3.88 -10.22
C PHE A 102 13.55 4.74 -9.19
N GLN A 103 13.64 4.29 -7.94
CA GLN A 103 14.30 5.07 -6.89
C GLN A 103 15.80 5.20 -7.13
N ILE A 104 16.46 4.12 -7.56
CA ILE A 104 17.89 4.18 -7.82
C ILE A 104 18.21 4.97 -9.09
N ALA A 105 17.34 4.94 -10.11
CA ALA A 105 17.46 5.78 -11.29
C ALA A 105 17.42 7.28 -10.91
N LYS A 106 16.49 7.67 -10.02
CA LYS A 106 16.39 9.04 -9.51
C LYS A 106 17.62 9.46 -8.70
N ARG A 107 18.18 8.57 -7.87
CA ARG A 107 19.39 8.86 -7.08
C ARG A 107 20.64 9.00 -7.96
N LEU A 108 20.79 8.14 -8.96
CA LEU A 108 21.91 8.17 -9.92
C LEU A 108 21.71 9.17 -11.06
N LYS A 109 20.53 9.81 -11.16
CA LYS A 109 20.13 10.72 -12.24
C LYS A 109 20.32 10.10 -13.64
N VAL A 110 19.96 8.82 -13.77
CA VAL A 110 20.05 8.08 -15.04
C VAL A 110 18.69 7.97 -15.71
N ALA A 111 18.68 8.03 -17.04
CA ALA A 111 17.50 7.89 -17.88
C ALA A 111 17.65 6.70 -18.83
N ASP A 112 16.58 6.37 -19.55
CA ASP A 112 16.59 5.35 -20.60
C ASP A 112 17.69 5.64 -21.64
N ASN A 113 18.38 4.60 -22.10
CA ASN A 113 19.53 4.62 -23.02
C ASN A 113 20.79 5.33 -22.51
N SER A 114 20.89 5.64 -21.21
CA SER A 114 22.12 6.16 -20.62
C SER A 114 23.17 5.06 -20.40
N LYS A 115 24.44 5.46 -20.32
CA LYS A 115 25.54 4.56 -19.93
C LYS A 115 25.79 4.64 -18.43
N LEU A 116 25.97 3.49 -17.80
CA LEU A 116 26.28 3.36 -16.37
C LEU A 116 27.51 2.48 -16.19
N ASN A 117 28.55 3.01 -15.54
CA ASN A 117 29.74 2.22 -15.22
C ASN A 117 29.56 1.49 -13.88
N ILE A 118 29.63 0.16 -13.91
CA ILE A 118 29.50 -0.70 -12.73
C ILE A 118 30.77 -1.54 -12.63
N LEU A 119 31.56 -1.35 -11.56
CA LEU A 119 32.80 -2.09 -11.30
C LEU A 119 33.81 -2.08 -12.47
N GLY A 120 33.90 -0.96 -13.19
CA GLY A 120 34.84 -0.78 -14.30
C GLY A 120 34.32 -1.29 -15.65
N GLN A 121 33.06 -1.75 -15.72
CA GLN A 121 32.40 -2.18 -16.94
C GLN A 121 31.29 -1.19 -17.32
N GLU A 122 31.25 -0.75 -18.57
CA GLU A 122 30.13 0.06 -19.09
C GLU A 122 28.90 -0.81 -19.37
N PHE A 123 27.77 -0.43 -18.77
CA PHE A 123 26.45 -0.97 -19.05
C PHE A 123 25.58 0.06 -19.76
N THR A 124 24.69 -0.40 -20.64
CA THR A 124 23.66 0.43 -21.25
C THR A 124 22.34 0.23 -20.49
N VAL A 125 21.76 1.32 -19.98
CA VAL A 125 20.47 1.31 -19.32
C VAL A 125 19.39 1.19 -20.40
N VAL A 126 18.88 -0.01 -20.63
CA VAL A 126 17.83 -0.24 -21.64
C VAL A 126 16.53 0.42 -21.20
N LYS A 127 16.21 0.32 -19.91
CA LYS A 127 14.98 0.86 -19.35
C LYS A 127 15.06 1.11 -17.85
N VAL A 128 14.48 2.22 -17.41
CA VAL A 128 14.11 2.47 -16.03
C VAL A 128 12.75 1.84 -15.76
N LEU A 129 12.69 0.99 -14.74
CA LEU A 129 11.46 0.34 -14.30
C LEU A 129 10.52 1.39 -13.65
N PRO A 130 9.20 1.28 -13.81
CA PRO A 130 8.27 2.17 -13.12
C PRO A 130 8.33 1.95 -11.61
N GLU A 131 7.85 2.94 -10.85
CA GLU A 131 7.74 2.85 -9.40
C GLU A 131 6.71 1.77 -9.02
N THR A 132 7.18 0.70 -8.37
CA THR A 132 6.33 -0.40 -7.91
C THR A 132 6.07 -0.36 -6.40
N GLY A 133 6.82 0.47 -5.66
CA GLY A 133 6.81 0.50 -4.20
C GLY A 133 7.43 -0.75 -3.57
N THR A 134 8.13 -1.57 -4.36
CA THR A 134 8.75 -2.82 -3.90
C THR A 134 10.26 -2.65 -3.76
N VAL A 135 10.91 -3.66 -3.15
CA VAL A 135 12.38 -3.72 -3.07
C VAL A 135 13.10 -3.69 -4.42
N ASP A 136 12.36 -3.90 -5.52
CA ASP A 136 12.92 -3.88 -6.87
C ASP A 136 13.18 -2.43 -7.36
N ASP A 137 12.57 -1.41 -6.74
CA ASP A 137 12.80 0.01 -7.09
C ASP A 137 14.21 0.51 -6.71
N ASP A 138 14.86 -0.14 -5.74
CA ASP A 138 16.20 0.19 -5.24
C ASP A 138 17.31 -0.69 -5.87
N ARG A 139 16.99 -1.47 -6.92
CA ARG A 139 17.91 -2.45 -7.53
C ARG A 139 18.27 -2.11 -8.96
N VAL A 140 19.45 -2.59 -9.37
CA VAL A 140 19.88 -2.63 -10.76
C VAL A 140 19.91 -4.08 -11.22
N PHE A 141 19.22 -4.38 -12.31
CA PHE A 141 19.11 -5.71 -12.88
C PHE A 141 20.00 -5.83 -14.11
N ALA A 142 20.83 -6.86 -14.16
CA ALA A 142 21.69 -7.15 -15.31
C ALA A 142 21.72 -8.66 -15.57
N HIS A 143 22.30 -9.08 -16.70
CA HIS A 143 22.37 -10.49 -17.04
C HIS A 143 23.20 -11.28 -15.98
N LEU A 144 22.66 -12.41 -15.49
CA LEU A 144 23.25 -13.22 -14.42
C LEU A 144 24.72 -13.57 -14.68
N ASN A 145 25.02 -14.12 -15.86
CA ASN A 145 26.38 -14.49 -16.25
C ASN A 145 27.37 -13.31 -16.24
N THR A 146 26.91 -12.09 -16.55
CA THR A 146 27.76 -10.90 -16.53
C THR A 146 28.05 -10.48 -15.09
N VAL A 147 27.03 -10.46 -14.24
CA VAL A 147 27.18 -10.13 -12.81
C VAL A 147 28.09 -11.14 -12.10
N GLN A 148 27.97 -12.43 -12.40
CA GLN A 148 28.86 -13.48 -11.89
C GLN A 148 30.33 -13.22 -12.28
N LYS A 149 30.58 -12.85 -13.54
CA LYS A 149 31.93 -12.54 -14.03
C LYS A 149 32.52 -11.30 -13.36
N ILE A 150 31.75 -10.20 -13.30
CA ILE A 150 32.21 -8.93 -12.74
C ILE A 150 32.48 -9.05 -11.23
N LEU A 151 31.67 -9.82 -10.51
CA LEU A 151 31.88 -10.07 -9.08
C LEU A 151 32.95 -11.13 -8.79
N ASN A 152 33.51 -11.77 -9.82
CA ASN A 152 34.43 -12.91 -9.71
C ASN A 152 33.85 -14.09 -8.89
N ILE A 153 32.56 -14.38 -9.09
CA ILE A 153 31.84 -15.49 -8.43
C ILE A 153 31.17 -16.35 -9.51
N PRO A 154 31.93 -17.18 -10.25
CA PRO A 154 31.36 -18.04 -11.29
C PRO A 154 30.48 -19.13 -10.68
N ASN A 155 29.40 -19.50 -11.37
CA ASN A 155 28.51 -20.63 -11.04
C ASN A 155 27.93 -20.61 -9.62
N GLN A 156 27.75 -19.43 -9.02
CA GLN A 156 27.01 -19.29 -7.76
C GLN A 156 25.89 -18.27 -7.87
N ILE A 157 24.87 -18.48 -7.05
CA ILE A 157 23.67 -17.63 -6.94
C ILE A 157 23.37 -17.36 -5.47
N SER A 158 22.59 -16.32 -5.18
CA SER A 158 22.17 -15.96 -3.83
C SER A 158 20.80 -16.51 -3.48
N THR A 159 19.91 -16.60 -4.45
CA THR A 159 18.49 -16.92 -4.23
C THR A 159 17.93 -17.61 -5.46
N ILE A 160 17.04 -18.59 -5.23
CA ILE A 160 16.20 -19.18 -6.27
C ILE A 160 14.77 -18.79 -5.92
N GLU A 161 14.14 -17.98 -6.78
CA GLU A 161 12.71 -17.70 -6.65
C GLU A 161 11.93 -18.76 -7.43
N ILE A 162 11.01 -19.44 -6.75
CA ILE A 162 10.17 -20.48 -7.33
C ILE A 162 8.72 -20.01 -7.25
N MET A 163 8.02 -19.99 -8.38
CA MET A 163 6.59 -19.76 -8.40
C MET A 163 5.85 -21.09 -8.33
N GLY A 164 5.43 -21.45 -7.12
CA GLY A 164 4.59 -22.61 -6.85
C GLY A 164 3.11 -22.32 -7.07
N CYS A 165 2.37 -23.24 -7.71
CA CYS A 165 0.91 -23.22 -7.69
C CYS A 165 0.40 -23.42 -6.24
N CYS A 166 -0.65 -22.68 -5.83
CA CYS A 166 -1.19 -22.74 -4.46
C CYS A 166 -1.50 -24.18 -4.00
N ASN A 167 -2.01 -25.03 -4.90
CA ASN A 167 -2.34 -26.42 -4.61
C ASN A 167 -1.09 -27.29 -4.33
N ALA A 168 0.01 -27.04 -5.03
CA ALA A 168 1.26 -27.78 -4.82
C ALA A 168 1.91 -27.43 -3.47
N ILE A 169 1.76 -26.18 -3.01
CA ILE A 169 2.26 -25.75 -1.70
C ILE A 169 1.54 -26.49 -0.57
N THR A 170 0.22 -26.67 -0.66
CA THR A 170 -0.58 -27.43 0.31
C THR A 170 -0.29 -28.94 0.29
N GLU A 171 0.21 -29.49 -0.81
CA GLU A 171 0.58 -30.91 -0.98
C GLU A 171 1.99 -31.27 -0.47
N GLY A 172 2.61 -30.41 0.36
CA GLY A 172 3.89 -30.72 1.00
C GLY A 172 5.12 -30.45 0.12
N LEU A 173 5.01 -29.58 -0.89
CA LEU A 173 6.14 -29.12 -1.72
C LEU A 173 7.32 -28.61 -0.88
N LEU A 174 7.06 -27.93 0.25
CA LEU A 174 8.09 -27.44 1.15
C LEU A 174 8.97 -28.56 1.74
N GLY A 175 8.36 -29.70 2.08
CA GLY A 175 9.10 -30.86 2.58
C GLY A 175 9.99 -31.48 1.50
N LYS A 176 9.45 -31.60 0.28
CA LYS A 176 10.19 -32.12 -0.89
C LYS A 176 11.37 -31.22 -1.26
N LEU A 177 11.15 -29.90 -1.28
CA LEU A 177 12.20 -28.92 -1.55
C LEU A 177 13.29 -28.93 -0.46
N ARG A 178 12.92 -29.09 0.82
CA ARG A 178 13.90 -29.19 1.91
C ARG A 178 14.79 -30.42 1.81
N ASN A 179 14.27 -31.52 1.26
CA ASN A 179 15.06 -32.73 1.01
C ASN A 179 16.04 -32.57 -0.16
N ILE A 180 15.66 -31.81 -1.20
CA ILE A 180 16.52 -31.55 -2.37
C ILE A 180 17.58 -30.48 -2.05
N LEU A 181 17.24 -29.52 -1.17
CA LEU A 181 18.05 -28.33 -0.84
C LEU A 181 18.32 -28.22 0.68
N PRO A 182 19.04 -29.18 1.29
CA PRO A 182 19.19 -29.29 2.75
C PRO A 182 19.90 -28.09 3.39
N ASP A 183 20.83 -27.46 2.68
CA ASP A 183 21.63 -26.33 3.18
C ASP A 183 21.01 -24.95 2.87
N THR A 184 19.74 -24.92 2.46
CA THR A 184 19.07 -23.67 2.06
C THR A 184 17.93 -23.29 2.99
N ARG A 185 17.79 -21.99 3.23
CA ARG A 185 16.64 -21.44 3.95
C ARG A 185 15.50 -21.18 2.96
N ILE A 186 14.55 -22.09 2.90
CA ILE A 186 13.33 -21.91 2.10
C ILE A 186 12.40 -20.97 2.86
N THR A 187 12.06 -19.84 2.26
CA THR A 187 11.12 -18.85 2.81
C THR A 187 10.01 -18.63 1.79
N THR A 188 8.75 -18.82 2.18
CA THR A 188 7.61 -18.52 1.32
C THR A 188 7.24 -17.05 1.43
N ILE A 189 6.88 -16.43 0.31
CA ILE A 189 6.39 -15.03 0.29
C ILE A 189 5.16 -14.85 1.19
N SER A 190 4.38 -15.93 1.44
CA SER A 190 3.27 -15.94 2.39
C SER A 190 3.69 -15.54 3.82
N GLN A 191 4.95 -15.75 4.23
CA GLN A 191 5.44 -15.33 5.55
C GLN A 191 5.80 -13.84 5.66
N ILE A 192 6.05 -13.16 4.54
CA ILE A 192 6.30 -11.70 4.51
C ILE A 192 4.97 -10.94 4.46
N VAL A 193 3.97 -11.51 3.79
CA VAL A 193 2.61 -10.99 3.78
C VAL A 193 1.92 -11.21 5.14
N SER A 194 2.19 -12.31 5.86
CA SER A 194 1.60 -12.52 7.19
C SER A 194 2.14 -11.56 8.24
N THR A 195 3.44 -11.22 8.24
CA THR A 195 4.01 -10.26 9.20
C THR A 195 3.59 -8.81 8.91
N GLN A 196 3.44 -8.43 7.64
CA GLN A 196 2.90 -7.12 7.28
C GLN A 196 1.39 -7.00 7.55
N ILE A 197 0.62 -8.08 7.34
CA ILE A 197 -0.81 -8.12 7.69
C ILE A 197 -1.00 -8.11 9.21
N GLU A 198 -0.12 -8.77 9.97
CA GLU A 198 -0.22 -8.80 11.43
C GLU A 198 0.12 -7.45 12.07
N THR A 199 1.14 -6.75 11.55
CA THR A 199 1.46 -5.37 11.98
C THR A 199 0.39 -4.36 11.58
N ASN A 200 -0.16 -4.44 10.36
CA ASN A 200 -1.30 -3.61 9.96
C ASN A 200 -2.55 -3.90 10.81
N ARG A 201 -2.85 -5.17 11.12
CA ARG A 201 -3.96 -5.52 12.02
C ARG A 201 -3.76 -4.98 13.44
N LEU A 202 -2.52 -4.92 13.92
CA LEU A 202 -2.22 -4.36 15.24
C LEU A 202 -2.42 -2.84 15.21
N MET A 203 -1.99 -2.16 14.15
CA MET A 203 -2.22 -0.72 13.95
C MET A 203 -3.70 -0.39 13.76
N ASP A 204 -4.46 -1.22 13.05
CA ASP A 204 -5.92 -1.08 12.89
C ASP A 204 -6.62 -1.20 14.24
N LYS A 205 -6.23 -2.19 15.07
CA LYS A 205 -6.79 -2.35 16.43
C LYS A 205 -6.48 -1.16 17.32
N VAL A 206 -5.25 -0.67 17.30
CA VAL A 206 -4.85 0.52 18.08
C VAL A 206 -5.63 1.75 17.62
N THR A 207 -5.76 1.94 16.31
CA THR A 207 -6.54 3.05 15.72
C THR A 207 -8.01 2.97 16.12
N LEU A 208 -8.60 1.78 16.12
CA LEU A 208 -9.98 1.56 16.55
C LEU A 208 -10.18 1.91 18.03
N ILE A 209 -9.23 1.53 18.90
CA ILE A 209 -9.27 1.91 20.32
C ILE A 209 -9.23 3.43 20.48
N PHE A 210 -8.32 4.11 19.79
CA PHE A 210 -8.25 5.58 19.80
C PHE A 210 -9.53 6.24 19.29
N LEU A 211 -10.12 5.70 18.21
CA LEU A 211 -11.38 6.20 17.66
C LEU A 211 -12.50 6.11 18.70
N ILE A 212 -12.62 4.99 19.40
CA ILE A 212 -13.60 4.82 20.48
C ILE A 212 -13.37 5.86 21.59
N ILE A 213 -12.13 6.05 22.03
CA ILE A 213 -11.81 7.02 23.08
C ILE A 213 -12.20 8.45 22.64
N ILE A 214 -11.79 8.85 21.43
CA ILE A 214 -12.09 10.18 20.88
C ILE A 214 -13.60 10.36 20.70
N PHE A 215 -14.32 9.30 20.30
CA PHE A 215 -15.77 9.32 20.17
C PHE A 215 -16.44 9.66 21.50
N PHE A 216 -16.07 8.98 22.59
CA PHE A 216 -16.64 9.23 23.91
C PHE A 216 -16.22 10.59 24.48
N VAL A 217 -14.93 10.92 24.41
CA VAL A 217 -14.42 12.21 24.92
C VAL A 217 -15.03 13.38 24.15
N GLY A 218 -15.09 13.28 22.83
CA GLY A 218 -15.71 14.28 21.96
C GLY A 218 -17.21 14.42 22.21
N GLY A 219 -17.93 13.30 22.36
CA GLY A 219 -19.36 13.29 22.65
C GLY A 219 -19.69 13.93 24.01
N ILE A 220 -18.94 13.59 25.05
CA ILE A 220 -19.09 14.19 26.39
C ILE A 220 -18.78 15.69 26.36
N SER A 221 -17.69 16.07 25.69
CA SER A 221 -17.30 17.49 25.56
C SER A 221 -18.36 18.32 24.84
N MET A 222 -18.92 17.77 23.76
CA MET A 222 -20.02 18.40 23.03
C MET A 222 -21.29 18.49 23.88
N GLY A 223 -21.62 17.44 24.61
CA GLY A 223 -22.75 17.43 25.54
C GLY A 223 -22.64 18.52 26.61
N ASN A 224 -21.45 18.65 27.22
CA ASN A 224 -21.17 19.70 28.20
C ASN A 224 -21.29 21.11 27.60
N TYR A 225 -20.80 21.30 26.37
CA TYR A 225 -20.94 22.57 25.66
C TYR A 225 -22.41 22.94 25.44
N ILE A 226 -23.22 22.02 24.92
CA ILE A 226 -24.65 22.28 24.69
C ILE A 226 -25.39 22.47 26.02
N TRP A 227 -25.05 21.70 27.05
CA TRP A 227 -25.60 21.89 28.38
C TRP A 227 -25.39 23.30 28.90
N ALA A 228 -24.14 23.79 28.86
CA ALA A 228 -23.82 25.16 29.26
C ALA A 228 -24.59 26.18 28.42
N ASN A 229 -24.66 25.99 27.09
CA ASN A 229 -25.39 26.88 26.18
C ASN A 229 -26.89 26.95 26.51
N VAL A 230 -27.50 25.82 26.88
CA VAL A 230 -28.91 25.74 27.31
C VAL A 230 -29.12 26.47 28.62
N ASN A 231 -28.17 26.40 29.55
CA ASN A 231 -28.27 27.06 30.84
C ASN A 231 -28.11 28.59 30.72
N GLU A 232 -27.20 29.06 29.86
CA GLU A 232 -27.06 30.49 29.56
C GLU A 232 -28.29 31.06 28.87
N ARG A 233 -28.92 30.29 27.97
CA ARG A 233 -30.09 30.72 27.19
C ARG A 233 -31.43 30.26 27.77
N HIS A 234 -31.46 29.88 29.05
CA HIS A 234 -32.67 29.31 29.67
C HIS A 234 -33.89 30.24 29.57
N LYS A 235 -33.70 31.55 29.80
CA LYS A 235 -34.74 32.57 29.72
C LYS A 235 -35.30 32.71 28.29
N GLU A 236 -34.43 32.75 27.28
CA GLU A 236 -34.84 32.82 25.87
C GLU A 236 -35.71 31.62 25.46
N ILE A 237 -35.32 30.41 25.89
CA ILE A 237 -36.06 29.18 25.61
C ILE A 237 -37.44 29.20 26.30
N GLY A 238 -37.50 29.70 27.54
CA GLY A 238 -38.75 29.90 28.27
C GLY A 238 -39.71 30.86 27.55
N ILE A 239 -39.20 32.00 27.06
CA ILE A 239 -39.98 32.98 26.28
C ILE A 239 -40.51 32.36 24.98
N LEU A 240 -39.67 31.62 24.25
CA LEU A 240 -40.09 30.91 23.04
C LEU A 240 -41.20 29.91 23.33
N ARG A 241 -41.12 29.15 24.43
CA ARG A 241 -42.17 28.22 24.84
C ARG A 241 -43.49 28.92 25.20
N MET A 242 -43.45 30.11 25.80
CA MET A 242 -44.65 30.90 26.11
C MET A 242 -45.35 31.44 24.86
N ILE A 243 -44.58 31.82 23.84
CA ILE A 243 -45.12 32.29 22.54
C ILE A 243 -45.68 31.12 21.70
N GLY A 244 -45.51 29.87 22.16
CA GLY A 244 -46.12 28.68 21.56
C GLY A 244 -45.13 27.75 20.84
N ALA A 245 -43.82 27.91 21.03
CA ALA A 245 -42.84 26.96 20.49
C ALA A 245 -43.05 25.57 21.09
N SER A 246 -43.22 24.56 20.22
CA SER A 246 -43.36 23.17 20.65
C SER A 246 -42.03 22.61 21.18
N LYS A 247 -42.10 21.64 22.09
CA LYS A 247 -40.91 20.91 22.61
C LYS A 247 -40.07 20.33 21.46
N GLY A 248 -40.74 19.77 20.44
CA GLY A 248 -40.10 19.22 19.25
C GLY A 248 -39.37 20.28 18.40
N MET A 249 -39.86 21.52 18.35
CA MET A 249 -39.18 22.61 17.64
C MET A 249 -37.85 22.98 18.31
N ILE A 250 -37.85 23.09 19.65
CA ILE A 250 -36.64 23.38 20.43
C ILE A 250 -35.63 22.24 20.30
N TYR A 251 -36.08 21.00 20.40
CA TYR A 251 -35.23 19.83 20.21
C TYR A 251 -34.57 19.80 18.82
N LYS A 252 -35.35 20.04 17.76
CA LYS A 252 -34.83 20.12 16.39
C LYS A 252 -33.84 21.28 16.20
N LEU A 253 -34.06 22.41 16.85
CA LEU A 253 -33.14 23.56 16.79
C LEU A 253 -31.75 23.19 17.30
N PHE A 254 -31.65 22.52 18.45
CA PHE A 254 -30.37 22.09 19.01
C PHE A 254 -29.72 20.98 18.19
N LEU A 255 -30.49 20.02 17.67
CA LEU A 255 -29.98 19.01 16.75
C LEU A 255 -29.42 19.63 15.47
N LEU A 256 -30.08 20.65 14.92
CA LEU A 256 -29.62 21.35 13.73
C LEU A 256 -28.32 22.11 14.02
N LYS A 257 -28.21 22.77 15.17
CA LYS A 257 -26.94 23.38 15.62
C LYS A 257 -25.81 22.34 15.71
N ALA A 258 -26.08 21.18 16.31
CA ALA A 258 -25.11 20.09 16.40
C ALA A 258 -24.72 19.53 15.04
N LEU A 259 -25.67 19.42 14.10
CA LEU A 259 -25.42 19.01 12.73
C LEU A 259 -24.46 19.98 12.03
N PHE A 260 -24.71 21.29 12.12
CA PHE A 260 -23.83 22.30 11.54
C PHE A 260 -22.43 22.27 12.17
N LEU A 261 -22.34 22.20 13.50
CA LEU A 261 -21.06 22.07 14.20
C LEU A 261 -20.30 20.82 13.75
N GLY A 262 -20.98 19.67 13.67
CA GLY A 262 -20.42 18.41 13.21
C GLY A 262 -19.89 18.49 11.78
N LEU A 263 -20.67 19.06 10.84
CA LEU A 263 -20.23 19.25 9.46
C LEU A 263 -19.01 20.16 9.36
N THR A 264 -19.04 21.34 10.01
CA THR A 264 -17.91 22.27 9.97
C THR A 264 -16.67 21.70 10.63
N GLY A 265 -16.83 21.01 11.76
CA GLY A 265 -15.74 20.35 12.48
C GLY A 265 -15.16 19.17 11.71
N GLY A 266 -15.99 18.39 11.01
CA GLY A 266 -15.56 17.31 10.14
C GLY A 266 -14.73 17.79 8.96
N ILE A 267 -15.17 18.85 8.27
CA ILE A 267 -14.42 19.45 7.15
C ILE A 267 -13.07 19.97 7.65
N LEU A 268 -13.07 20.80 8.71
CA LEU A 268 -11.84 21.39 9.25
C LEU A 268 -10.89 20.32 9.79
N GLY A 269 -11.43 19.33 10.52
CA GLY A 269 -10.66 18.21 11.06
C GLY A 269 -10.01 17.37 9.96
N TYR A 270 -10.74 17.06 8.88
CA TYR A 270 -10.19 16.35 7.73
C TYR A 270 -9.05 17.13 7.07
N VAL A 271 -9.25 18.43 6.82
CA VAL A 271 -8.23 19.27 6.18
C VAL A 271 -6.98 19.34 7.05
N ILE A 272 -7.12 19.67 8.33
CA ILE A 272 -5.98 19.79 9.26
C ILE A 272 -5.27 18.45 9.42
N GLY A 273 -6.01 17.36 9.60
CA GLY A 273 -5.44 16.01 9.74
C GLY A 273 -4.70 15.54 8.49
N THR A 274 -5.24 15.84 7.31
CA THR A 274 -4.61 15.50 6.03
C THR A 274 -3.33 16.30 5.83
N VAL A 275 -3.35 17.61 6.07
CA VAL A 275 -2.16 18.47 5.97
C VAL A 275 -1.08 18.01 6.95
N ALA A 276 -1.45 17.73 8.20
CA ALA A 276 -0.52 17.19 9.18
C ALA A 276 0.05 15.83 8.74
N GLY A 277 -0.76 14.94 8.19
CA GLY A 277 -0.32 13.64 7.68
C GLY A 277 0.66 13.74 6.52
N VAL A 278 0.41 14.64 5.57
CA VAL A 278 1.28 14.87 4.40
C VAL A 278 2.62 15.46 4.81
N ILE A 279 2.65 16.35 5.80
CA ILE A 279 3.89 17.00 6.27
C ILE A 279 4.68 16.09 7.21
N LEU A 280 4.02 15.51 8.21
CA LEU A 280 4.67 14.75 9.27
C LEU A 280 4.95 13.29 8.86
N GLY A 281 4.16 12.70 7.98
CA GLY A 281 4.32 11.31 7.54
C GLY A 281 5.71 11.01 6.95
N PRO A 282 6.20 11.79 5.97
CA PRO A 282 7.53 11.60 5.41
C PRO A 282 8.65 11.84 6.44
N TYR A 283 8.47 12.76 7.38
CA TYR A 283 9.49 13.13 8.37
C TYR A 283 9.62 12.11 9.51
N LEU A 284 8.49 11.61 10.03
CA LEU A 284 8.45 10.71 11.19
C LEU A 284 8.55 9.24 10.80
N ALA A 285 7.90 8.84 9.70
CA ALA A 285 7.74 7.44 9.33
C ALA A 285 8.42 7.08 8.01
N GLY A 286 8.87 8.06 7.22
CA GLY A 286 9.40 7.82 5.87
C GLY A 286 8.35 7.31 4.88
N ILE A 287 7.06 7.45 5.20
CA ILE A 287 5.94 7.00 4.37
C ILE A 287 5.29 8.22 3.71
N THR A 288 5.12 8.16 2.39
CA THR A 288 4.39 9.18 1.63
C THR A 288 2.88 9.00 1.86
N VAL A 289 2.26 9.93 2.57
CA VAL A 289 0.81 9.96 2.77
C VAL A 289 0.16 10.63 1.57
N GLN A 290 -0.71 9.91 0.85
CA GLN A 290 -1.53 10.49 -0.21
C GLN A 290 -2.94 10.82 0.32
N PRO A 291 -3.47 12.02 0.03
CA PRO A 291 -4.81 12.39 0.46
C PRO A 291 -5.86 11.56 -0.28
N LEU A 292 -6.56 10.68 0.45
CA LEU A 292 -7.71 9.95 -0.08
C LEU A 292 -9.00 10.72 0.19
N TYR A 293 -9.66 11.15 -0.88
CA TYR A 293 -10.93 11.88 -0.80
C TYR A 293 -12.08 11.04 -0.23
N LEU A 294 -12.02 9.71 -0.35
CA LEU A 294 -13.05 8.81 0.18
C LEU A 294 -13.18 8.91 1.72
N TYR A 295 -12.10 9.21 2.43
CA TYR A 295 -12.13 9.38 3.89
C TYR A 295 -12.82 10.66 4.36
N LEU A 296 -13.04 11.63 3.48
CA LEU A 296 -13.81 12.83 3.81
C LEU A 296 -15.24 12.45 4.22
N ILE A 297 -15.87 11.53 3.49
CA ILE A 297 -17.24 11.07 3.78
C ILE A 297 -17.30 10.41 5.16
N TRP A 298 -16.32 9.56 5.49
CA TRP A 298 -16.24 8.91 6.79
C TRP A 298 -15.97 9.90 7.93
N SER A 299 -15.11 10.90 7.70
CA SER A 299 -14.84 11.96 8.66
C SER A 299 -16.08 12.80 8.96
N LEU A 300 -16.84 13.17 7.92
CA LEU A 300 -18.11 13.89 8.06
C LEU A 300 -19.16 13.04 8.78
N ALA A 301 -19.32 11.77 8.40
CA ALA A 301 -20.26 10.87 9.04
C ALA A 301 -19.95 10.73 10.54
N LEU A 302 -18.68 10.51 10.91
CA LEU A 302 -18.28 10.31 12.29
C LEU A 302 -18.40 11.59 13.13
N SER A 303 -17.98 12.73 12.60
CA SER A 303 -18.09 14.03 13.29
C SER A 303 -19.54 14.44 13.55
N VAL A 304 -20.42 14.23 12.57
CA VAL A 304 -21.87 14.43 12.75
C VAL A 304 -22.42 13.46 13.79
N LEU A 305 -22.01 12.19 13.74
CA LEU A 305 -22.48 11.18 14.69
C LEU A 305 -22.08 11.53 16.13
N ILE A 306 -20.83 11.92 16.37
CA ILE A 306 -20.34 12.39 17.68
C ILE A 306 -21.14 13.62 18.15
N SER A 307 -21.33 14.58 17.26
CA SER A 307 -22.01 15.84 17.60
C SER A 307 -23.47 15.62 17.97
N LEU A 308 -24.16 14.75 17.21
CA LEU A 308 -25.54 14.39 17.48
C LEU A 308 -25.65 13.62 18.79
N THR A 309 -24.88 12.54 18.98
CA THR A 309 -24.97 11.69 20.18
C THR A 309 -24.69 12.46 21.46
N GLY A 310 -23.68 13.34 21.46
CA GLY A 310 -23.40 14.23 22.59
C GLY A 310 -24.53 15.22 22.89
N THR A 311 -25.29 15.63 21.87
CA THR A 311 -26.34 16.65 21.98
C THR A 311 -27.71 16.06 22.37
N LEU A 312 -27.97 14.76 22.16
CA LEU A 312 -29.29 14.15 22.37
C LEU A 312 -29.86 14.42 23.77
N ILE A 313 -29.06 14.19 24.82
CA ILE A 313 -29.47 14.33 26.23
C ILE A 313 -29.73 15.80 26.59
N PRO A 314 -28.78 16.75 26.43
CA PRO A 314 -29.02 18.14 26.80
C PRO A 314 -30.10 18.81 25.93
N ALA A 315 -30.21 18.45 24.64
CA ALA A 315 -31.29 18.97 23.79
C ALA A 315 -32.68 18.49 24.26
N TYR A 316 -32.79 17.24 24.69
CA TYR A 316 -34.02 16.71 25.25
C TYR A 316 -34.41 17.44 26.55
N LEU A 317 -33.44 17.67 27.43
CA LEU A 317 -33.66 18.42 28.67
C LEU A 317 -34.05 19.87 28.37
N ALA A 318 -33.41 20.52 27.40
CA ALA A 318 -33.79 21.85 26.94
C ALA A 318 -35.24 21.93 26.45
N SER A 319 -35.72 20.90 25.76
CA SER A 319 -37.10 20.84 25.27
C SER A 319 -38.15 20.72 26.39
N LYS A 320 -37.72 20.29 27.59
CA LYS A 320 -38.59 20.07 28.75
C LYS A 320 -38.68 21.24 29.72
N ILE A 321 -37.85 22.28 29.55
CA ILE A 321 -37.80 23.46 30.42
C ILE A 321 -39.18 24.10 30.57
N ASP A 322 -39.77 24.12 31.77
CA ASP A 322 -41.13 24.64 31.95
C ASP A 322 -41.16 26.18 32.09
N PRO A 323 -42.03 26.86 31.31
CA PRO A 323 -42.00 28.32 31.22
C PRO A 323 -42.46 29.04 32.50
N HIS A 324 -43.30 28.41 33.32
CA HIS A 324 -43.91 29.03 34.50
C HIS A 324 -42.94 29.13 35.69
N THR A 325 -42.08 28.12 35.89
CA THR A 325 -41.12 28.09 37.00
C THR A 325 -39.95 29.05 36.76
N ASN A 326 -39.51 29.18 35.51
CA ASN A 326 -38.32 29.98 35.16
C ASN A 326 -38.48 31.50 35.34
N LEU A 327 -39.71 32.01 35.37
CA LEU A 327 -39.97 33.45 35.59
C LEU A 327 -40.15 33.80 37.07
N GLN A 328 -40.23 32.79 37.96
CA GLN A 328 -40.45 32.98 39.40
C GLN A 328 -39.16 32.85 40.23
N GLU A 329 -38.03 32.46 39.62
CA GLU A 329 -36.72 32.34 40.29
C GLU A 329 -35.92 33.67 40.36
N GLU A 330 -36.53 34.81 40.02
CA GLU A 330 -36.05 36.17 40.29
C GLU A 330 -37.19 37.04 40.84
#